data_AF-A0A4Y2P310-F1
#
_entry.id   AF-A0A4Y2P310-F1
#
_cell.length_a   1.000
_cell.length_b   1.000
_cell.length_c   1.000
_cell.angle_alpha   90.00
_cell.angle_beta   90.00
_cell.angle_gamma   90.00
#
_symmetry.space_group_name_H-M   'P 1'
#
loop_
_entity.id
_entity.type
_entity.pdbx_description
1 polymer ?
#
loop_
_entity_poly.entity_id
_entity_poly.type
_entity_poly.pdbx_seq_one_letter_code
_entity_poly.pdbx_strand_id
1 'polypeptide(L)'
;MEAEQNAIDFLLNAANNTIPKCSLRLRKFSRPWWNEVCRGSRKRQKKLWNRFQKYNTTENFVAIKRAKALARRIPRRSQRESWISFMSTIKHSALNICVWVKAANRIYNEFSFPVLNTGITYSAPLDVANILGSAFV
;
A
#
# COMPACT_ATOMS: atom_id res chain seq x y z
N MET A 1 -10.28 42.43 15.44
CA MET A 1 -9.80 41.34 16.31
C MET A 1 -10.82 40.21 16.44
N GLU A 2 -12.02 40.40 16.99
CA GLU A 2 -12.99 39.30 17.21
C GLU A 2 -13.57 38.72 15.89
N ALA A 3 -13.89 39.59 14.91
CA ALA A 3 -14.40 39.16 13.60
C ALA A 3 -13.36 38.39 12.75
N GLU A 4 -12.08 38.74 12.89
CA GLU A 4 -10.98 38.07 12.19
C GLU A 4 -10.74 36.67 12.76
N GLN A 5 -10.83 36.54 14.09
CA GLN A 5 -10.71 35.24 14.77
C GLN A 5 -11.86 34.30 14.38
N ASN A 6 -13.08 34.81 14.30
CA ASN A 6 -14.26 34.04 13.87
C ASN A 6 -14.13 33.50 12.44
N ALA A 7 -13.55 34.27 11.52
CA ALA A 7 -13.34 33.83 10.14
C ALA A 7 -12.31 32.68 10.06
N ILE A 8 -11.24 32.78 10.85
CA ILE A 8 -10.20 31.74 10.94
C ILE A 8 -10.76 30.45 11.51
N ASP A 9 -11.57 30.53 12.57
CA ASP A 9 -12.17 29.37 13.21
C ASP A 9 -13.19 28.68 12.28
N PHE A 10 -13.95 29.46 11.51
CA PHE A 10 -14.86 28.92 10.49
C PHE A 10 -14.11 28.15 9.40
N LEU A 11 -13.03 28.73 8.86
CA LEU A 11 -12.18 28.08 7.85
C LEU A 11 -11.54 26.79 8.39
N LEU A 12 -11.03 26.82 9.62
CA LEU A 12 -10.46 25.64 10.28
C LEU A 12 -11.52 24.56 10.49
N ASN A 13 -12.73 24.92 10.91
CA ASN A 13 -13.80 23.96 11.12
C ASN A 13 -14.26 23.33 9.79
N ALA A 14 -14.45 24.14 8.74
CA ALA A 14 -14.78 23.67 7.40
C ALA A 14 -13.70 22.73 6.85
N ALA A 15 -12.42 23.09 6.99
CA ALA A 15 -11.31 22.25 6.57
C ALA A 15 -11.25 20.92 7.34
N ASN A 16 -11.45 20.94 8.66
CA ASN A 16 -11.44 19.73 9.48
C ASN A 16 -12.63 18.78 9.18
N ASN A 17 -13.78 19.33 8.76
CA ASN A 17 -14.97 18.56 8.43
C ASN A 17 -14.93 18.00 6.99
N THR A 18 -14.27 18.69 6.06
CA THR A 18 -14.20 18.29 4.64
C THR A 18 -12.98 17.44 4.34
N ILE A 19 -11.85 17.68 5.01
CA ILE A 19 -10.61 16.95 4.81
C ILE A 19 -10.46 15.92 5.94
N PRO A 20 -10.71 14.63 5.69
CA PRO A 20 -10.51 13.61 6.71
C PRO A 20 -9.04 13.62 7.14
N LYS A 21 -8.80 13.79 8.45
CA LYS A 21 -7.46 13.68 9.04
C LYS A 21 -6.93 12.27 8.78
N CYS A 22 -6.10 12.11 7.75
CA CYS A 22 -5.48 10.83 7.45
C CYS A 22 -4.64 10.40 8.65
N SER A 23 -4.99 9.27 9.28
CA SER A 23 -4.08 8.67 10.24
C SER A 23 -2.82 8.25 9.48
N LEU A 24 -1.66 8.80 9.83
CA LEU A 24 -0.36 8.44 9.26
C LEU A 24 0.08 7.00 9.59
N ARG A 25 -0.83 6.16 10.14
CA ARG A 25 -0.62 4.72 10.26
C ARG A 25 -0.82 4.07 8.90
N LEU A 26 0.00 4.45 7.93
CA LEU A 26 0.18 3.66 6.72
C LEU A 26 0.49 2.24 7.17
N ARG A 27 -0.43 1.30 6.93
CA ARG A 27 -0.14 -0.12 7.11
C ARG A 27 1.17 -0.37 6.38
N LYS A 28 2.19 -0.88 7.08
CA LYS A 28 3.48 -1.23 6.46
C LYS A 28 3.15 -2.00 5.20
N PHE A 29 3.44 -1.40 4.04
CA PHE A 29 3.20 -2.01 2.75
C PHE A 29 3.91 -3.36 2.73
N SER A 30 3.13 -4.43 2.97
CA SER A 30 3.68 -5.77 2.96
C SER A 30 3.79 -6.14 1.50
N ARG A 31 5.02 -6.04 0.98
CA ARG A 31 5.39 -6.48 -0.37
C ARG A 31 4.68 -7.82 -0.65
N PRO A 32 3.81 -7.93 -1.66
CA PRO A 32 2.99 -9.13 -1.88
C PRO A 32 3.81 -10.42 -2.04
N TRP A 33 5.04 -10.29 -2.56
CA TRP A 33 6.01 -11.37 -2.72
C TRP A 33 6.82 -11.71 -1.46
N TRP A 34 6.66 -10.96 -0.36
CA TRP A 34 7.35 -11.18 0.91
C TRP A 34 6.63 -12.21 1.78
N ASN A 35 6.78 -13.48 1.40
CA ASN A 35 6.16 -14.63 2.04
C ASN A 35 7.04 -15.29 3.13
N GLU A 36 6.50 -16.31 3.79
CA GLU A 36 7.20 -17.07 4.84
C GLU A 36 8.44 -17.79 4.32
N VAL A 37 8.43 -18.23 3.07
CA VAL A 37 9.58 -18.88 2.42
C VAL A 37 10.77 -17.91 2.32
N CYS A 38 10.52 -16.66 1.93
CA CYS A 38 11.51 -15.58 1.92
C CYS A 38 12.07 -15.28 3.33
N ARG A 39 11.20 -15.27 4.35
CA ARG A 39 11.61 -15.10 5.75
C ARG A 39 12.46 -16.27 6.23
N GLY A 40 12.02 -17.49 5.93
CA GLY A 40 12.71 -18.73 6.29
C GLY A 40 14.10 -18.84 5.67
N SER A 41 14.26 -18.46 4.40
CA SER A 41 15.56 -18.48 3.73
C SER A 41 16.57 -17.52 4.37
N ARG A 42 16.14 -16.29 4.71
CA ARG A 42 17.00 -15.32 5.41
C ARG A 42 17.32 -15.79 6.84
N LYS A 43 16.35 -16.33 7.57
CA LYS A 43 16.55 -16.88 8.92
C LYS A 43 17.55 -18.04 8.90
N ARG A 44 17.44 -18.94 7.92
CA ARG A 44 18.38 -20.06 7.73
C ARG A 44 19.79 -19.58 7.40
N GLN A 45 19.92 -18.60 6.50
CA GLN A 45 21.21 -17.97 6.19
C GLN A 45 21.85 -17.38 7.45
N LYS A 46 21.09 -16.63 8.27
CA LYS A 46 21.61 -16.04 9.51
C LYS A 46 22.01 -17.10 10.54
N LYS A 47 21.22 -18.17 10.70
CA LYS A 47 21.55 -19.29 11.59
C LYS A 47 22.87 -19.96 11.20
N LEU A 48 23.08 -20.21 9.91
CA LEU A 48 24.31 -20.81 9.41
C LEU A 48 25.50 -19.84 9.50
N TRP A 49 25.28 -18.54 9.26
CA TRP A 49 26.29 -17.50 9.49
C TRP A 49 26.77 -17.50 10.94
N ASN A 50 25.85 -17.49 11.90
CA ASN A 50 26.19 -17.52 13.32
C ASN A 50 26.93 -18.82 13.71
N ARG A 51 26.59 -19.96 13.10
CA ARG A 51 27.29 -21.23 13.34
C ARG A 51 28.74 -21.18 12.84
N PHE A 52 28.97 -20.70 11.63
CA PHE A 52 30.32 -20.56 11.06
C PHE A 52 31.20 -19.58 11.81
N GLN A 53 30.63 -18.47 12.30
CA GLN A 53 31.36 -17.52 13.13
C GLN A 53 31.87 -18.15 14.42
N LYS A 54 31.12 -19.10 15.00
CA LYS A 54 31.55 -19.87 16.18
C LYS A 54 32.56 -20.96 15.82
N TYR A 55 32.33 -21.65 14.71
CA TYR A 55 33.14 -22.80 14.28
C TYR A 55 33.44 -22.67 12.79
N ASN A 56 34.63 -22.16 12.48
CA ASN A 56 35.08 -21.94 11.12
C ASN A 56 35.58 -23.25 10.47
N THR A 57 34.64 -24.14 10.16
CA THR A 57 34.91 -25.41 9.45
C THR A 57 34.53 -25.30 7.98
N THR A 58 35.17 -26.11 7.13
CA THR A 58 34.89 -26.17 5.69
C THR A 58 33.43 -26.51 5.40
N GLU A 59 32.84 -27.43 6.16
CA GLU A 59 31.42 -27.78 6.04
C GLU A 59 30.51 -26.58 6.32
N ASN A 60 30.81 -25.81 7.38
CA ASN A 60 30.05 -24.62 7.72
C ASN A 60 30.19 -23.52 6.65
N PHE A 61 31.36 -23.40 6.04
CA PHE A 61 31.59 -22.49 4.90
C PHE A 61 30.73 -22.87 3.69
N VAL A 62 30.73 -24.16 3.30
CA VAL A 62 29.90 -24.69 2.22
C VAL A 62 28.41 -24.49 2.52
N ALA A 63 27.98 -24.75 3.74
CA ALA A 63 26.60 -24.54 4.17
C ALA A 63 26.15 -23.08 4.02
N ILE A 64 27.00 -22.11 4.37
CA ILE A 64 26.71 -20.68 4.15
C ILE A 64 26.63 -20.34 2.68
N LYS A 65 27.53 -20.84 1.84
CA LYS A 65 27.50 -20.58 0.39
C LYS A 65 26.19 -21.05 -0.22
N ARG A 66 25.75 -22.28 0.12
CA ARG A 66 24.44 -22.83 -0.26
C ARG A 66 23.29 -21.96 0.25
N ALA A 67 23.30 -21.57 1.53
CA ALA A 67 22.24 -20.74 2.10
C ALA A 67 22.18 -19.33 1.52
N LYS A 68 23.33 -18.71 1.21
CA LYS A 68 23.43 -17.43 0.49
C LYS A 68 22.84 -17.53 -0.91
N ALA A 69 23.10 -18.62 -1.64
CA ALA A 69 22.50 -18.86 -2.95
C ALA A 69 20.96 -18.96 -2.86
N LEU A 70 20.45 -19.73 -1.89
CA LEU A 70 19.01 -19.85 -1.66
C LEU A 70 18.35 -18.54 -1.26
N ALA A 71 18.96 -17.79 -0.33
CA ALA A 71 18.44 -16.49 0.12
C ALA A 71 18.42 -15.43 -0.99
N ARG A 72 19.17 -15.62 -2.08
CA ARG A 72 19.09 -14.82 -3.30
C ARG A 72 18.03 -15.33 -4.27
N ARG A 73 17.94 -16.65 -4.46
CA ARG A 73 17.02 -17.29 -5.42
C ARG A 73 15.56 -17.16 -5.02
N ILE A 74 15.24 -17.43 -3.75
CA ILE A 74 13.86 -17.51 -3.26
C ILE A 74 13.11 -16.18 -3.41
N PRO A 75 13.64 -15.02 -2.97
CA PRO A 75 12.94 -13.75 -3.15
C PRO A 75 12.70 -13.37 -4.62
N ARG A 76 13.65 -13.67 -5.51
CA ARG A 76 13.49 -13.43 -6.95
C ARG A 76 12.36 -14.28 -7.54
N ARG A 77 12.27 -15.55 -7.13
CA ARG A 77 11.20 -16.46 -7.55
C ARG A 77 9.84 -15.98 -7.03
N SER A 78 9.73 -15.66 -5.74
CA SER A 78 8.49 -15.15 -5.15
C SER A 78 8.05 -13.83 -5.78
N GLN A 79 8.97 -12.95 -6.14
CA GLN A 79 8.68 -11.72 -6.89
C GLN A 79 8.05 -12.03 -8.25
N ARG A 80 8.68 -12.93 -9.02
CA ARG A 80 8.19 -13.34 -10.34
C ARG A 80 6.80 -13.99 -10.25
N GLU A 81 6.60 -14.91 -9.32
CA GLU A 81 5.32 -15.61 -9.14
C GLU A 81 4.22 -14.65 -8.70
N SER A 82 4.51 -13.75 -7.75
CA SER A 82 3.59 -12.70 -7.34
C SER A 82 3.25 -11.75 -8.50
N TRP A 83 4.22 -11.45 -9.36
CA TRP A 83 4.01 -10.59 -10.54
C TRP A 83 3.13 -11.28 -11.58
N ILE A 84 3.40 -12.55 -11.89
CA ILE A 84 2.58 -13.34 -12.82
C ILE A 84 1.14 -13.45 -12.31
N SER A 85 0.97 -13.77 -11.02
CA SER A 85 -0.35 -13.84 -10.40
C SER A 85 -1.07 -12.49 -10.46
N PHE A 86 -0.36 -11.39 -10.17
CA PHE A 86 -0.93 -10.05 -10.31
C PHE A 86 -1.36 -9.75 -11.75
N MET A 87 -0.50 -10.01 -12.74
CA MET A 87 -0.84 -9.77 -14.15
C MET A 87 -2.05 -10.59 -14.59
N SER A 88 -2.22 -11.82 -14.07
CA SER A 88 -3.38 -12.66 -14.37
C SER A 88 -4.71 -12.12 -13.85
N THR A 89 -4.71 -11.20 -12.87
CA THR A 89 -5.95 -10.58 -12.36
C THR A 89 -6.36 -9.32 -13.12
N ILE A 90 -5.51 -8.81 -14.02
CA ILE A 90 -5.79 -7.60 -14.81
C ILE A 90 -6.72 -7.97 -15.97
N LYS A 91 -7.97 -7.48 -15.94
CA LYS A 91 -8.91 -7.58 -17.09
C LYS A 91 -8.67 -6.43 -18.09
N HIS A 92 -9.02 -6.67 -19.36
CA HIS A 92 -8.75 -5.82 -20.52
C HIS A 92 -9.23 -4.35 -20.45
N SER A 93 -10.10 -3.97 -19.50
CA SER A 93 -10.67 -2.61 -19.39
C SER A 93 -10.04 -1.71 -18.33
N ALA A 94 -9.03 -2.19 -17.59
CA ALA A 94 -8.45 -1.41 -16.51
C ALA A 94 -7.35 -0.47 -17.04
N LEU A 95 -7.66 0.83 -17.14
CA LEU A 95 -6.70 1.90 -17.45
C LEU A 95 -5.40 1.72 -16.66
N ASN A 96 -4.30 1.58 -17.40
CA ASN A 96 -2.97 1.08 -16.98
C ASN A 96 -2.50 1.62 -15.62
N ILE A 97 -2.69 2.92 -15.34
CA ILE A 97 -2.27 3.56 -14.09
C ILE A 97 -3.02 3.05 -12.84
N CYS A 98 -4.33 2.85 -12.91
CA CYS A 98 -5.11 2.44 -11.74
C CYS A 98 -4.77 1.01 -11.28
N VAL A 99 -4.27 0.19 -12.20
CA VAL A 99 -3.92 -1.21 -11.96
C VAL A 99 -2.65 -1.33 -11.13
N TRP A 100 -1.60 -0.58 -11.46
CA TRP A 100 -0.35 -0.55 -10.69
C TRP A 100 -0.55 -0.05 -9.27
N VAL A 101 -1.38 0.99 -9.10
CA VAL A 101 -1.70 1.52 -7.77
C VAL A 101 -2.53 0.52 -6.96
N LYS A 102 -3.47 -0.21 -7.59
CA LYS A 102 -4.19 -1.34 -6.96
C LYS A 102 -3.25 -2.49 -6.55
N ALA A 103 -2.25 -2.81 -7.38
CA ALA A 103 -1.25 -3.87 -7.15
C ALA A 103 -0.32 -3.59 -5.98
N ALA A 104 0.26 -2.39 -5.99
CA ALA A 104 1.31 -1.99 -5.08
C ALA A 104 0.76 -1.68 -3.70
N ASN A 105 -0.48 -1.15 -3.64
CA ASN A 105 -1.00 -0.62 -2.40
C ASN A 105 -1.93 -1.58 -1.66
N ARG A 106 -2.59 -2.58 -2.28
CA ARG A 106 -3.69 -3.36 -1.63
C ARG A 106 -4.74 -2.45 -0.96
N ILE A 107 -4.73 -1.16 -1.29
CA ILE A 107 -5.45 -0.05 -0.69
C ILE A 107 -5.98 0.72 -1.88
N TYR A 108 -7.06 0.21 -2.44
CA TYR A 108 -8.21 1.08 -2.55
C TYR A 108 -9.30 0.32 -1.80
N ASN A 109 -9.63 0.79 -0.59
CA ASN A 109 -11.05 0.77 -0.26
C ASN A 109 -11.72 1.49 -1.43
N GLU A 110 -12.79 0.91 -1.98
CA GLU A 110 -13.65 1.58 -2.94
C GLU A 110 -13.76 3.03 -2.49
N PHE A 111 -13.22 3.94 -3.30
CA PHE A 111 -13.28 5.36 -2.98
C PHE A 111 -14.77 5.70 -3.08
N SER A 112 -15.47 5.65 -1.95
CA SER A 112 -16.84 6.09 -1.89
C SER A 112 -16.80 7.55 -2.26
N PHE A 113 -17.40 7.90 -3.40
CA PHE A 113 -17.56 9.30 -3.76
C PHE A 113 -18.19 10.01 -2.55
N PRO A 114 -17.65 11.17 -2.13
CA PRO A 114 -18.21 11.89 -1.00
C PRO A 114 -19.68 12.21 -1.31
N VAL A 115 -20.56 11.72 -0.46
CA VAL A 115 -22.00 11.94 -0.55
C VAL A 115 -22.25 13.39 -0.18
N LEU A 116 -22.83 14.16 -1.11
CA LEU A 116 -23.19 15.54 -0.82
C LEU A 116 -24.52 15.56 -0.07
N ASN A 117 -24.53 16.26 1.07
CA ASN A 117 -25.71 16.44 1.91
C ASN A 117 -26.01 17.94 2.05
N THR A 118 -26.89 18.45 1.20
CA THR A 118 -27.40 19.84 1.25
C THR A 118 -28.86 19.87 1.73
N GLY A 119 -29.22 18.98 2.65
CA GLY A 119 -30.60 18.67 3.05
C GLY A 119 -31.23 17.49 2.27
N ILE A 120 -30.69 17.18 1.09
CA ILE A 120 -30.97 15.97 0.30
C ILE A 120 -29.63 15.25 0.09
N THR A 121 -29.64 13.92 0.17
CA THR A 121 -28.46 13.05 0.06
C THR A 121 -28.25 12.62 -1.39
N TYR A 122 -27.14 13.04 -2.01
CA TYR A 122 -26.77 12.66 -3.38
C TYR A 122 -25.58 11.71 -3.39
N SER A 123 -25.80 10.48 -3.88
CA SER A 123 -24.79 9.42 -3.93
C SER A 123 -24.29 9.13 -5.36
N ALA A 124 -25.04 9.50 -6.39
CA ALA A 124 -24.64 9.28 -7.78
C ALA A 124 -23.64 10.37 -8.24
N PRO A 125 -22.51 9.99 -8.89
CA PRO A 125 -21.47 10.94 -9.29
C PRO A 125 -21.94 12.06 -10.24
N LEU A 126 -22.92 11.76 -11.10
CA LEU A 126 -23.48 12.72 -12.04
C LEU A 126 -24.27 13.82 -11.32
N ASP A 127 -25.07 13.42 -10.34
CA ASP A 127 -25.91 14.35 -9.57
C ASP A 127 -25.05 15.27 -8.72
N VAL A 128 -24.00 14.72 -8.08
CA VAL A 128 -22.98 15.49 -7.35
C VAL A 128 -22.31 16.53 -8.27
N ALA A 129 -21.92 16.14 -9.48
CA ALA A 129 -21.27 17.03 -10.44
C ALA A 129 -22.18 18.17 -10.92
N ASN A 130 -23.45 17.86 -11.19
CA ASN A 130 -24.44 18.85 -11.64
C ASN A 130 -24.74 19.89 -10.54
N ILE A 131 -24.88 19.44 -9.29
CA ILE A 131 -25.12 20.34 -8.15
C ILE A 131 -23.93 21.26 -7.93
N LEU A 132 -22.71 20.71 -7.92
CA LEU A 132 -21.51 21.51 -7.83
C LEU A 132 -21.42 22.53 -8.98
N GLY A 133 -21.71 22.10 -10.21
CA GLY A 133 -21.75 23.00 -11.37
C GLY A 133 -22.73 24.14 -11.22
N SER A 134 -23.93 23.86 -10.68
CA SER A 134 -24.97 24.88 -10.44
C SER A 134 -24.61 25.90 -9.36
N ALA A 135 -23.70 25.58 -8.43
CA ALA A 135 -23.30 26.47 -7.34
C ALA A 135 -22.23 27.50 -7.75
N PHE A 136 -21.60 27.34 -8.92
CA PHE A 136 -20.57 28.25 -9.44
C PHE A 136 -21.06 29.13 -10.60
N VAL A 137 -22.34 29.03 -10.96
CA VAL A 137 -23.03 29.91 -11.93
C VAL A 137 -23.80 30.97 -11.14
#